data_AF-A0A0D0AEI9-F1
#
_entry.id   AF-A0A0D0AEI9-F1
#
_cell.length_a   1.000
_cell.length_b   1.000
_cell.length_c   1.000
_cell.angle_alpha   90.00
_cell.angle_beta   90.00
_cell.angle_gamma   90.00
#
_symmetry.space_group_name_H-M   'P 1'
#
loop_
_entity.id
_entity.type
_entity.pdbx_description
1 polymer ?
#
loop_
_entity_poly.entity_id
_entity_poly.type
_entity_poly.pdbx_seq_one_letter_code
_entity_poly.pdbx_strand_id
1 'polypeptide(L)' 'MADDVEECRAALRRCPPGHSDRSLFLNDLAVSLGDRFTERGDPSDLDESIELIRAALLLRPPGHSDRS' A
#
# COMPACT_ATOMS: atom_id res chain seq x y z
N MET A 1 6.73 12.91 -3.26
CA MET A 1 5.56 13.25 -2.41
C MET A 1 4.22 13.08 -3.11
N ALA A 2 3.95 13.67 -4.29
CA ALA A 2 2.71 13.39 -5.05
C ALA A 2 2.89 12.35 -6.17
N ASP A 3 4.10 12.27 -6.74
CA ASP A 3 4.41 11.40 -7.87
C ASP A 3 4.46 9.91 -7.46
N ASP A 4 5.00 9.61 -6.28
CA ASP A 4 5.16 8.25 -5.74
C ASP A 4 3.81 7.53 -5.53
N VAL A 5 2.77 8.28 -5.15
CA VAL A 5 1.41 7.77 -4.96
C VAL A 5 0.82 7.32 -6.30
N GLU A 6 0.99 8.11 -7.36
CA GLU A 6 0.46 7.78 -8.69
C GLU A 6 1.26 6.64 -9.33
N GLU A 7 2.58 6.60 -9.12
CA GLU A 7 3.44 5.51 -9.58
C GLU A 7 3.05 4.17 -8.92
N CYS A 8 2.85 4.16 -7.60
CA CYS A 8 2.39 2.96 -6.89
C CYS A 8 0.99 2.50 -7.33
N ARG A 9 0.07 3.43 -7.59
CA ARG A 9 -1.25 3.10 -8.16
C ARG A 9 -1.11 2.50 -9.56
N ALA A 10 -0.24 3.03 -10.40
CA ALA A 10 0.03 2.49 -11.73
C ALA A 10 0.64 1.10 -11.66
N ALA A 11 1.57 0.84 -10.71
CA ALA A 11 2.13 -0.48 -10.45
C ALA A 11 1.03 -1.48 -10.03
N LEU A 12 0.13 -1.10 -9.12
CA LEU A 12 -0.99 -1.95 -8.68
C LEU A 12 -2.00 -2.28 -9.79
N ARG A 13 -2.18 -1.40 -10.77
CA ARG A 13 -3.01 -1.68 -11.96
C ARG A 13 -2.38 -2.72 -12.89
N ARG A 14 -1.04 -2.80 -12.92
CA ARG A 14 -0.28 -3.77 -13.74
C ARG A 14 -0.08 -5.11 -13.03
N CYS A 15 -0.24 -5.15 -11.71
CA CYS A 15 0.00 -6.33 -10.88
C CYS A 15 -1.32 -7.05 -10.59
N PRO A 16 -1.64 -8.20 -11.20
CA PRO A 16 -2.93 -8.87 -10.99
C PRO A 16 -3.12 -9.38 -9.54
N PRO A 17 -4.37 -9.62 -9.11
CA PRO A 17 -4.65 -10.25 -7.82
C PRO A 17 -3.94 -11.62 -7.72
N GLY A 18 -3.10 -11.81 -6.71
CA GLY A 18 -2.32 -13.05 -6.51
C GLY A 18 -0.86 -12.99 -6.95
N HIS A 19 -0.39 -11.88 -7.54
CA HIS A 19 1.03 -11.67 -7.77
C HIS A 19 1.78 -11.46 -6.44
N SER A 20 2.89 -12.15 -6.24
CA SER A 20 3.66 -12.13 -4.99
C SER A 20 4.05 -10.71 -4.55
N ASP A 21 4.44 -9.87 -5.51
CA ASP A 21 4.87 -8.49 -5.25
C ASP A 21 3.72 -7.51 -4.96
N ARG A 22 2.46 -7.93 -5.12
CA ARG A 22 1.32 -7.03 -4.92
C ARG A 22 1.24 -6.51 -3.49
N SER A 23 1.64 -7.30 -2.49
CA SER A 23 1.72 -6.83 -1.10
C SER A 23 2.77 -5.74 -0.89
N LEU A 24 3.87 -5.76 -1.66
CA LEU A 24 4.92 -4.74 -1.58
C LEU A 24 4.41 -3.40 -2.09
N PHE A 25 3.80 -3.38 -3.29
CA PHE A 25 3.23 -2.14 -3.85
C PHE A 25 2.10 -1.55 -3.01
N LEU A 26 1.29 -2.40 -2.34
CA LEU A 26 0.28 -1.93 -1.39
C LEU A 26 0.91 -1.28 -0.16
N ASN A 27 2.00 -1.86 0.37
CA ASN A 27 2.74 -1.29 1.50
C ASN A 27 3.39 0.05 1.13
N ASP A 28 4.05 0.13 -0.02
CA ASP A 28 4.75 1.33 -0.46
C ASP A 28 3.78 2.51 -0.70
N LEU A 29 2.58 2.21 -1.24
CA LEU A 29 1.51 3.19 -1.35
C LEU A 29 1.00 3.65 0.02
N ALA A 30 0.84 2.72 0.97
CA ALA A 30 0.39 3.03 2.32
C ALA A 30 1.39 3.93 3.07
N VAL A 31 2.69 3.67 2.93
CA VAL A 31 3.76 4.51 3.49
C VAL A 31 3.72 5.91 2.87
N SER A 32 3.65 6.00 1.54
CA SER A 32 3.57 7.28 0.83
C SER A 32 2.37 8.14 1.26
N LEU A 33 1.22 7.50 1.52
CA LEU A 33 0.04 8.18 2.05
C LEU A 33 0.20 8.60 3.51
N GLY A 34 0.89 7.80 4.34
CA GLY A 34 1.24 8.17 5.71
C GLY A 34 2.17 9.39 5.80
N ASP A 35 3.16 9.45 4.91
CA ASP A 35 4.05 10.61 4.79
C ASP A 35 3.25 11.84 4.35
N ARG A 36 2.38 11.69 3.34
CA ARG A 36 1.51 12.78 2.88
C ARG A 36 0.53 13.27 3.95
N PHE A 37 0.00 12.36 4.77
CA PHE A 37 -0.80 12.72 5.94
C PHE A 37 0.02 13.52 6.95
N THR A 38 1.26 13.12 7.22
CA THR A 38 2.16 13.84 8.13
C THR A 38 2.43 15.27 7.64
N GLU A 39 2.56 15.46 6.32
CA GLU A 39 2.79 16.76 5.70
C GLU A 39 1.53 17.64 5.63
N ARG A 40 0.37 17.06 5.29
CA ARG A 40 -0.84 17.81 4.91
C ARG A 40 -1.98 17.75 5.94
N GLY A 41 -1.94 16.77 6.84
CA GLY A 41 -2.96 16.52 7.86
C GLY A 41 -4.31 16.06 7.30
N ASP A 42 -4.36 15.53 6.08
CA ASP A 42 -5.61 15.06 5.45
C ASP A 42 -5.95 13.64 5.95
N PRO A 43 -7.01 13.47 6.77
CA PRO A 43 -7.37 12.16 7.32
C PRO A 43 -7.72 11.13 6.23
N SER A 44 -8.10 11.57 5.03
CA SER A 44 -8.39 10.67 3.91
C SER A 44 -7.16 9.86 3.49
N ASP A 45 -5.97 10.46 3.59
CA ASP A 45 -4.71 9.78 3.29
C ASP A 45 -4.42 8.68 4.32
N LEU A 46 -4.74 8.95 5.58
CA LEU A 46 -4.58 7.98 6.66
C LEU A 46 -5.57 6.82 6.54
N ASP A 47 -6.84 7.12 6.25
CA ASP A 47 -7.86 6.09 6.03
C ASP A 47 -7.49 5.18 4.85
N GLU A 48 -7.03 5.76 3.73
CA GLU A 48 -6.59 4.96 2.58
C GLU A 48 -5.33 4.12 2.90
N SER A 49 -4.37 4.67 3.64
CA SER A 49 -3.19 3.93 4.11
C SER A 49 -3.57 2.69 4.93
N ILE A 50 -4.52 2.82 5.85
CA ILE A 50 -5.00 1.72 6.69
C ILE A 50 -5.64 0.61 5.84
N GLU A 51 -6.49 0.97 4.88
CA GLU A 51 -7.15 0.00 4.00
C GLU A 51 -6.14 -0.74 3.12
N LEU A 52 -5.09 -0.07 2.65
CA LEU A 52 -4.01 -0.68 1.87
C LEU A 52 -3.18 -1.66 2.70
N ILE A 53 -2.84 -1.32 3.94
CA ILE A 53 -2.13 -2.24 4.86
C ILE A 53 -2.99 -3.48 5.12
N ARG A 54 -4.30 -3.31 5.36
CA ARG A 54 -5.24 -4.43 5.51
C ARG A 54 -5.24 -5.33 4.27
N ALA A 55 -5.30 -4.75 3.08
CA ALA A 55 -5.24 -5.49 1.83
C ALA A 55 -3.91 -6.25 1.67
N ALA A 56 -2.77 -5.64 2.03
CA ALA A 56 -1.46 -6.29 1.97
C ALA A 56 -1.38 -7.49 2.92
N LEU A 57 -1.93 -7.37 4.14
CA LEU A 57 -1.96 -8.45 5.12
C LEU A 57 -2.88 -9.62 4.72
N LEU A 58 -3.95 -9.35 3.96
CA LEU A 58 -4.80 -10.40 3.39
C LEU A 58 -4.07 -11.24 2.33
N LEU A 59 -3.11 -10.64 1.61
CA LEU A 59 -2.29 -11.35 0.61
C LEU A 59 -1.19 -12.21 1.25
N ARG A 60 -0.77 -11.90 2.47
CA ARG A 60 0.24 -12.65 3.24
C ARG A 60 -0.39 -13.24 4.49
N PRO A 61 -1.19 -14.32 4.42
CA PRO A 61 -1.85 -14.90 5.58
C PRO A 61 -0.84 -15.41 6.63
N PRO A 62 -1.27 -15.62 7.89
CA PRO A 62 -0.40 -16.14 8.95
C PRO A 62 0.25 -17.47 8.52
N GLY A 63 1.58 -17.57 8.62
CA GLY A 63 2.34 -18.73 8.15
C GLY A 63 2.89 -18.64 6.72
N HIS A 64 2.63 -17.54 6.00
CA HIS A 64 3.28 -17.26 4.72
C HIS A 64 4.75 -16.86 4.94
N SER A 65 5.69 -17.45 4.19
CA SER A 65 7.14 -17.25 4.37
C SER A 65 7.56 -15.77 4.28
N ASP A 66 6.84 -14.97 3.51
CA ASP A 66 7.09 -13.54 3.37
C ASP A 66 6.53 -12.68 4.51
N ARG A 67 5.77 -13.23 5.47
CA ARG A 67 5.12 -12.44 6.53
C ARG A 67 6.12 -12.02 7.63
N SER A 68 6.74 -10.86 7.47
CA SER A 68 7.43 -10.07 8.53
C SER A 68 6.47 -9.53 9.59
#